data_AF-A0A6S5RH66-F1
#
_entry.id   AF-A0A6S5RH66-F1
#
_cell.length_a   1.000
_cell.length_b   1.000
_cell.length_c   1.000
_cell.angle_alpha   90.00
_cell.angle_beta   90.00
_cell.angle_gamma   90.00
#
_symmetry.space_group_name_H-M   'P 1'
#
loop_
_entity.id
_entity.type
_entity.pdbx_description
1 polymer ?
#
loop_
_entity_poly.entity_id
_entity_poly.type
_entity_poly.pdbx_seq_one_letter_code
_entity_poly.pdbx_strand_id
1 'polypeptide(L)' 'MSGLSDVRLTLHPQELMQASERAATSVRLSGSPWQRFWLRLATRKALLELDEHALKDIGLTRAQALEEGLKPFWRG' A
#
# COMPACT_ATOMS: atom_id res chain seq x y z
N MET A 1 -4.84 14.77 -44.84
CA MET A 1 -5.24 13.47 -44.24
C MET A 1 -4.05 12.99 -43.44
N SER A 2 -3.97 12.99 -42.11
CA SER A 2 -4.95 13.19 -41.04
C SER A 2 -4.21 13.88 -39.90
N GLY A 3 -4.75 14.99 -39.40
CA GLY A 3 -4.12 15.78 -38.34
C GLY A 3 -4.00 14.96 -37.07
N LEU A 4 -2.80 14.96 -36.51
CA LEU A 4 -2.47 14.40 -35.20
C LEU A 4 -3.49 14.90 -34.18
N SER A 5 -4.35 14.00 -33.71
CA SER A 5 -5.25 14.27 -32.60
C SER A 5 -4.40 14.42 -31.36
N ASP A 6 -4.11 15.66 -30.99
CA ASP A 6 -3.62 16.01 -29.66
C ASP A 6 -4.75 15.69 -28.68
N VAL A 7 -4.82 14.43 -28.24
CA VAL A 7 -5.81 13.96 -27.28
C VAL A 7 -5.42 14.55 -25.93
N ARG A 8 -5.82 15.80 -25.69
CA ARG A 8 -5.82 16.36 -24.34
C ARG A 8 -6.81 15.56 -23.51
N LEU A 9 -6.29 14.63 -22.71
CA LEU A 9 -7.01 13.95 -21.64
C LEU A 9 -7.30 14.94 -20.51
N THR A 10 -8.10 15.98 -20.79
CA THR A 10 -8.74 16.76 -19.73
C THR A 10 -9.95 15.94 -19.29
N LEU A 11 -9.75 15.06 -18.31
CA LEU A 11 -10.85 14.37 -17.66
C LEU A 11 -11.77 15.42 -17.06
N HIS A 12 -13.06 15.37 -17.43
CA HIS A 12 -14.08 16.25 -16.87
C HIS A 12 -14.14 16.03 -15.36
N PRO A 13 -14.35 17.07 -14.52
CA PRO A 13 -14.35 16.93 -13.05
C PRO A 13 -15.28 15.82 -12.52
N GLN A 14 -16.37 15.55 -13.23
CA GLN A 14 -17.28 14.44 -12.91
C GLN A 14 -16.69 13.06 -13.22
N GLU A 15 -15.92 12.91 -14.30
CA GLU A 15 -15.20 11.67 -14.61
C GLU A 15 -14.08 11.41 -13.60
N LEU A 16 -13.42 12.47 -13.10
CA LEU A 16 -12.46 12.35 -11.99
C LEU A 16 -13.12 11.86 -10.70
N MET A 17 -14.32 12.36 -10.40
CA MET A 17 -15.07 11.94 -9.21
C MET A 17 -15.61 10.51 -9.35
N GLN A 18 -16.07 10.12 -10.55
CA GLN A 18 -16.49 8.75 -10.85
C GLN A 18 -15.31 7.77 -10.86
N ALA A 19 -14.15 8.17 -11.39
CA ALA A 19 -12.93 7.39 -11.33
C ALA A 19 -12.41 7.24 -9.89
N SER A 20 -12.51 8.29 -9.07
CA SER A 20 -12.12 8.23 -7.65
C SER A 20 -13.08 7.38 -6.82
N GLU A 21 -14.39 7.42 -7.07
CA GLU A 21 -15.38 6.54 -6.45
C GLU A 21 -15.18 5.07 -6.86
N ARG A 22 -14.89 4.80 -8.14
CA ARG A 22 -14.53 3.47 -8.63
C ARG A 22 -13.22 2.97 -8.02
N ALA A 23 -12.22 3.85 -7.86
CA ALA A 23 -10.95 3.54 -7.21
C ALA A 23 -11.11 3.31 -5.69
N ALA A 24 -11.93 4.10 -5.01
CA ALA A 24 -12.25 3.92 -3.60
C ALA A 24 -13.01 2.61 -3.36
N THR A 25 -13.82 2.17 -4.32
CA THR A 25 -14.49 0.87 -4.28
C THR A 25 -13.54 -0.29 -4.61
N SER A 26 -12.53 -0.06 -5.45
CA SER A 26 -11.58 -1.09 -5.90
C SER A 26 -10.41 -1.36 -4.94
N VAL A 27 -10.14 -0.48 -3.96
CA VAL A 27 -9.17 -0.74 -2.88
C VAL A 27 -9.87 -1.31 -1.64
N ARG A 28 -10.79 -2.25 -1.83
CA ARG A 28 -11.05 -3.26 -0.80
C ARG A 28 -10.29 -4.51 -1.20
N LEU A 29 -9.03 -4.58 -0.79
CA LEU A 29 -8.33 -5.86 -0.63
C LEU A 29 -9.04 -6.64 0.50
N SER A 30 -10.22 -7.18 0.18
CA SER A 30 -10.95 -8.14 0.99
C SER A 30 -10.29 -9.51 0.84
N GLY A 31 -9.02 -9.59 1.23
CA GLY A 31 -8.40 -10.87 1.53
C GLY A 31 -9.10 -11.49 2.73
N SER A 32 -9.27 -12.82 2.71
CA SER A 32 -9.76 -13.59 3.85
C SER A 32 -9.05 -13.13 5.14
N PRO A 33 -9.72 -13.11 6.31
CA PRO A 33 -9.06 -12.80 7.59
C PRO A 33 -7.75 -13.57 7.79
N TRP A 34 -7.69 -14.81 7.26
CA TRP A 34 -6.51 -15.65 7.27
C TRP A 34 -5.37 -15.11 6.39
N GLN A 35 -5.69 -14.61 5.20
CA GLN A 35 -4.71 -14.02 4.30
C GLN A 35 -4.11 -12.74 4.89
N ARG A 36 -4.92 -11.91 5.55
CA ARG A 36 -4.45 -10.72 6.26
C ARG A 36 -3.56 -11.08 7.45
N PHE A 37 -3.91 -12.15 8.17
CA PHE A 37 -3.09 -12.68 9.25
C PHE A 37 -1.71 -13.12 8.75
N TRP A 38 -1.65 -13.93 7.69
CA TRP A 38 -0.38 -14.36 7.09
C TRP A 38 0.43 -13.19 6.55
N LEU A 39 -0.22 -12.23 5.91
CA LEU A 39 0.45 -11.02 5.42
C LEU A 39 1.09 -10.25 6.58
N ARG A 40 0.36 -9.99 7.67
CA ARG A 40 0.89 -9.30 8.86
C ARG A 40 2.03 -10.08 9.51
N LEU A 41 1.92 -11.41 9.60
CA LEU A 41 2.97 -12.24 10.17
C LEU A 41 4.25 -12.18 9.33
N ALA A 42 4.11 -12.28 8.00
CA ALA A 42 5.24 -12.23 7.07
C ALA A 42 5.94 -10.87 7.09
N THR A 43 5.18 -9.77 7.04
CA THR A 43 5.77 -8.42 7.04
C THR A 43 6.44 -8.07 8.36
N ARG A 44 5.87 -8.50 9.50
CA ARG A 44 6.50 -8.30 10.82
C ARG A 44 7.79 -9.08 10.98
N LYS A 45 7.85 -10.32 10.49
CA LYS A 45 9.10 -11.09 10.46
C LYS A 45 10.15 -10.43 9.56
N ALA A 46 9.75 -10.00 8.36
CA ALA A 46 10.65 -9.31 7.44
C ALA A 46 11.25 -8.04 8.07
N LEU A 47 10.45 -7.24 8.80
CA LEU A 47 10.94 -6.06 9.53
C LEU A 47 12.01 -6.39 10.58
N LEU A 48 11.93 -7.55 11.24
CA LEU A 48 12.92 -7.99 12.24
C LEU A 48 14.20 -8.52 11.59
N GLU A 49 14.08 -9.13 10.41
CA GLU A 49 15.19 -9.69 9.62
C GLU A 49 15.96 -8.63 8.81
N LEU A 50 15.33 -7.49 8.50
CA LEU A 50 15.94 -6.37 7.78
C LEU A 50 17.14 -5.79 8.54
N ASP A 51 18.22 -5.53 7.80
CA ASP A 51 19.43 -4.87 8.33
C ASP A 51 19.21 -3.38 8.58
N GLU A 52 20.04 -2.75 9.42
CA GLU A 52 19.88 -1.34 9.79
C GLU A 52 19.99 -0.40 8.59
N HIS A 53 20.82 -0.72 7.59
CA HIS A 53 20.91 0.04 6.34
C HIS A 53 19.60 -0.02 5.55
N ALA A 54 19.04 -1.21 5.37
CA ALA A 54 17.78 -1.40 4.65
C ALA A 54 16.59 -0.78 5.40
N LEU A 55 16.61 -0.77 6.74
CA LEU A 55 15.65 -0.03 7.55
C LEU A 55 15.74 1.49 7.31
N LYS A 56 16.96 2.04 7.19
CA LYS A 56 17.17 3.47 6.85
C LYS A 56 16.64 3.82 5.47
N ASP A 57 16.79 2.93 4.49
CA ASP A 57 16.27 3.16 3.13
C ASP A 57 14.74 3.30 3.10
N ILE A 58 14.03 2.60 3.99
CA ILE A 58 12.57 2.74 4.17
C ILE A 58 12.18 3.77 5.25
N GLY A 59 13.15 4.51 5.79
CA GLY A 59 12.92 5.57 6.78
C GLY A 59 12.53 5.09 8.17
N LEU A 60 12.82 3.83 8.53
CA LEU A 60 12.54 3.26 9.84
C LEU A 60 13.82 3.13 10.68
N THR A 61 13.66 3.30 11.98
CA THR A 61 14.72 2.99 12.96
C THR A 61 14.62 1.54 13.42
N ARG A 62 15.72 0.97 13.92
CA ARG A 62 15.73 -0.39 14.48
C ARG A 62 14.73 -0.53 15.64
N ALA A 63 14.59 0.48 16.48
CA ALA A 63 13.63 0.50 17.58
C ALA A 63 12.18 0.42 17.07
N GLN A 64 11.82 1.18 16.04
CA GLN A 64 10.49 1.12 15.42
C GLN A 64 10.22 -0.24 14.76
N ALA A 65 11.22 -0.81 14.08
CA ALA A 65 11.08 -2.15 13.50
C ALA A 65 10.85 -3.23 14.57
N LEU A 66 11.52 -3.13 15.73
CA LEU A 66 11.28 -4.01 16.87
C LEU A 66 9.89 -3.80 17.48
N GLU A 67 9.48 -2.55 17.67
CA GLU A 67 8.15 -2.23 18.20
C GLU A 67 7.04 -2.80 17.30
N GLU A 68 7.14 -2.61 15.99
CA GLU A 68 6.18 -3.16 15.03
C GLU A 68 6.26 -4.70 14.91
N GLY A 69 7.47 -5.25 14.92
CA GLY A 69 7.69 -6.70 14.81
C GLY A 69 7.21 -7.48 16.03
N LEU A 70 7.31 -6.89 17.23
CA LEU A 70 6.87 -7.48 18.50
C LEU A 70 5.40 -7.20 18.83
N LYS A 71 4.70 -6.38 18.04
CA LYS A 71 3.26 -6.14 18.27
C LYS A 71 2.48 -7.45 18.14
N PRO A 72 1.56 -7.72 19.08
CA PRO A 72 0.69 -8.89 18.97
C PRO A 72 -0.20 -8.81 17.72
N PHE A 73 -0.56 -9.97 17.16
CA PHE A 73 -1.25 -10.08 15.86
C PHE A 73 -2.64 -9.40 15.83
N TRP A 74 -3.29 -9.25 16.99
CA TRP A 74 -4.61 -8.63 17.12
C TRP A 74 -4.59 -7.09 17.17
N ARG A 75 -3.43 -6.46 17.37
CA ARG A 75 -3.28 -5.01 17.24
C ARG A 75 -2.81 -4.66 15.82
N GLY A 76 -3.69 -3.99 15.08
CA GLY A 76 -3.42 -3.39 13.78
C GLY A 76 -3.66 -1.89 13.85
#